data_AF-A0A519US23-F1
#
_entry.id   AF-A0A519US23-F1
#
_cell.length_a   1.000
_cell.length_b   1.000
_cell.length_c   1.000
_cell.angle_alpha   90.00
_cell.angle_beta   90.00
_cell.angle_gamma   90.00
#
_symmetry.space_group_name_H-M   'P 1'
#
loop_
_entity.id
_entity.type
_entity.pdbx_description
1 polymer ?
#
loop_
_entity_poly.entity_id
_entity_poly.type
_entity_poly.pdbx_seq_one_letter_code
_entity_poly.pdbx_strand_id
1 'polypeptide(L)'
;SVVGFIGPEYLYDGKQIIRAALEDHFCGKLLGLPMGMDVCYTNHAEADQDDMDTLLTLLGVAGCTYIMGVPGADDIMLGYQSTSFHDALYLRQVLGLRPAPEFTDWLLRQGILSPQGQLRPAVEAAALWRQLPQALLL
;
A
#
# COMPACT_ATOMS: atom_id res chain seq x y z
N SER A 1 -0.78 6.30 -10.42
CA SER A 1 -1.04 5.45 -11.61
C SER A 1 -1.52 4.09 -11.13
N VAL A 2 -2.04 3.28 -12.04
CA VAL A 2 -2.37 1.87 -11.80
C VAL A 2 -1.58 1.06 -12.82
N VAL A 3 -0.49 0.43 -12.37
CA VAL A 3 0.46 -0.27 -13.24
C VAL A 3 0.26 -1.77 -13.10
N GLY A 4 0.25 -2.52 -14.21
CA GLY A 4 0.05 -3.97 -14.18
C GLY A 4 -1.41 -4.45 -14.10
N PHE A 5 -2.39 -3.52 -14.06
CA PHE A 5 -3.82 -3.86 -13.96
C PHE A 5 -4.47 -4.39 -15.24
N ILE A 6 -3.90 -4.08 -16.42
CA ILE A 6 -4.49 -4.52 -17.71
C ILE A 6 -4.12 -5.98 -17.99
N GLY A 7 -2.82 -6.28 -18.07
CA GLY A 7 -2.34 -7.61 -18.39
C GLY A 7 -1.11 -7.63 -19.31
N PRO A 8 -0.67 -8.84 -19.71
CA PRO A 8 0.53 -9.05 -20.50
C PRO A 8 0.49 -8.45 -21.91
N GLU A 9 -0.69 -8.11 -22.43
CA GLU A 9 -0.86 -7.40 -23.69
C GLU A 9 -0.30 -5.98 -23.66
N TYR A 10 -0.13 -5.39 -22.47
CA TYR A 10 0.44 -4.06 -22.29
C TYR A 10 1.80 -4.11 -21.57
N LEU A 11 1.92 -4.89 -20.49
CA LEU A 11 3.15 -5.09 -19.73
C LEU A 11 3.28 -6.59 -19.42
N TYR A 12 4.20 -7.26 -20.11
CA TYR A 12 4.26 -8.73 -20.14
C TYR A 12 4.71 -9.37 -18.82
N ASP A 13 5.80 -8.84 -18.25
CA ASP A 13 6.49 -9.41 -17.10
C ASP A 13 6.67 -8.41 -15.94
N GLY A 14 7.05 -8.92 -14.76
CA GLY A 14 7.32 -8.11 -13.58
C GLY A 14 8.36 -7.00 -13.82
N LYS A 15 9.37 -7.24 -14.67
CA LYS A 15 10.39 -6.26 -15.03
C LYS A 15 9.81 -5.07 -15.79
N GLN A 16 8.90 -5.31 -16.73
CA GLN A 16 8.20 -4.26 -17.48
C GLN A 16 7.27 -3.48 -16.56
N ILE A 17 6.55 -4.15 -15.66
CA ILE A 17 5.69 -3.51 -14.65
C ILE A 17 6.53 -2.59 -13.75
N ILE A 18 7.64 -3.07 -13.20
CA ILE A 18 8.56 -2.28 -12.37
C ILE A 18 9.06 -1.05 -13.13
N ARG A 19 9.48 -1.23 -14.37
CA ARG A 19 10.01 -0.14 -15.20
C ARG A 19 8.94 0.93 -15.44
N ALA A 20 7.77 0.53 -15.91
CA ALA A 20 6.67 1.44 -16.21
C ALA A 20 6.21 2.22 -14.96
N ALA A 21 6.16 1.54 -13.81
CA ALA A 21 5.79 2.18 -12.55
C ALA A 21 6.76 3.30 -12.14
N LEU A 22 8.07 3.08 -12.29
CA LEU A 22 9.07 4.10 -12.00
C LEU A 22 9.02 5.27 -12.97
N GLU A 23 8.73 5.01 -14.25
CA GLU A 23 8.52 6.04 -15.27
C GLU A 23 7.29 6.91 -14.94
N ASP A 24 6.15 6.29 -14.64
CA ASP A 24 4.93 6.96 -14.24
C ASP A 24 5.13 7.81 -12.97
N HIS A 25 5.79 7.23 -11.96
CA HIS A 25 6.09 7.95 -10.72
C HIS A 25 6.99 9.17 -10.97
N PHE A 26 8.08 8.99 -11.73
CA PHE A 26 8.99 10.08 -12.08
C PHE A 26 8.27 11.20 -12.85
N CYS A 27 7.52 10.85 -13.89
CA CYS A 27 6.77 11.82 -14.69
C CYS A 27 5.76 12.60 -13.83
N GLY A 28 5.02 11.92 -12.95
CA GLY A 28 4.08 12.57 -12.05
C GLY A 28 4.75 13.55 -11.08
N LYS A 29 5.90 13.16 -10.49
CA LYS A 29 6.68 14.04 -9.61
C LYS A 29 7.30 15.22 -10.37
N LEU A 30 7.81 14.99 -11.58
CA LEU A 30 8.37 16.04 -12.43
C LEU A 30 7.32 17.12 -12.75
N LEU A 31 6.05 16.72 -12.91
CA LEU A 31 4.91 17.60 -13.11
C LEU A 31 4.39 18.26 -11.82
N GLY A 32 5.03 18.01 -10.66
CA GLY A 32 4.65 18.58 -9.37
C GLY A 32 3.42 17.94 -8.72
N LEU A 33 3.00 16.75 -9.18
CA LEU A 33 1.83 16.05 -8.64
C LEU A 33 2.20 15.22 -7.40
N PRO A 34 1.25 15.03 -6.44
CA PRO A 34 1.39 14.09 -5.34
C PRO A 34 1.24 12.65 -5.85
N MET A 35 2.16 12.21 -6.70
CA MET A 35 2.04 10.96 -7.43
C MET A 35 2.10 9.75 -6.49
N GLY A 36 1.10 8.90 -6.57
CA GLY A 36 1.01 7.60 -5.92
C GLY A 36 0.93 6.46 -6.94
N MET A 37 0.97 5.23 -6.45
CA MET A 37 0.96 4.03 -7.29
C MET A 37 0.11 2.92 -6.67
N ASP A 38 -0.80 2.35 -7.45
CA ASP A 38 -1.30 1.01 -7.17
C ASP A 38 -0.29 -0.01 -7.70
N VAL A 39 0.33 -0.76 -6.80
CA VAL A 39 1.40 -1.72 -7.08
C VAL A 39 0.74 -3.07 -7.27
N CYS A 40 0.49 -3.44 -8.52
CA CYS A 40 -0.41 -4.52 -8.81
C CYS A 40 -0.05 -5.31 -10.08
N TYR A 41 -0.60 -6.51 -10.21
CA TYR A 41 -0.49 -7.35 -11.39
C TYR A 41 -1.76 -8.20 -11.56
N THR A 42 -2.01 -8.67 -12.79
CA THR A 42 -3.05 -9.66 -13.05
C THR A 42 -2.45 -11.06 -13.14
N ASN A 43 -3.22 -12.07 -12.73
CA ASN A 43 -2.80 -13.47 -12.67
C ASN A 43 -2.32 -14.10 -14.00
N HIS A 44 -2.51 -13.43 -15.13
CA HIS A 44 -2.10 -13.91 -16.45
C HIS A 44 -0.91 -13.14 -17.04
N ALA A 45 -0.36 -12.16 -16.33
CA ALA A 45 0.95 -11.60 -16.60
C ALA A 45 2.06 -12.52 -16.04
N GLU A 46 3.26 -12.47 -16.62
CA GLU A 46 4.44 -13.18 -16.09
C GLU A 46 5.05 -12.36 -14.93
N ALA A 47 4.28 -12.23 -13.86
CA ALA A 47 4.64 -11.48 -12.65
C ALA A 47 4.04 -12.16 -11.42
N ASP A 48 4.66 -11.92 -10.27
CA ASP A 48 4.18 -12.41 -8.99
C ASP A 48 4.29 -11.35 -7.88
N GLN A 49 3.99 -11.77 -6.65
CA GLN A 49 4.04 -10.87 -5.49
C GLN A 49 5.47 -10.42 -5.14
N ASP A 50 6.50 -11.21 -5.45
CA ASP A 50 7.89 -10.85 -5.17
C ASP A 50 8.34 -9.67 -6.06
N ASP A 51 7.85 -9.64 -7.31
CA ASP A 51 8.01 -8.49 -8.20
C ASP A 51 7.34 -7.23 -7.61
N MET A 52 6.15 -7.39 -7.03
CA MET A 52 5.40 -6.28 -6.43
C MET A 52 6.07 -5.76 -5.15
N ASP A 53 6.63 -6.64 -4.32
CA ASP A 53 7.39 -6.25 -3.11
C ASP A 53 8.69 -5.52 -3.48
N THR A 54 9.34 -5.96 -4.56
CA THR A 54 10.48 -5.25 -5.15
C THR A 54 10.07 -3.87 -5.62
N LEU A 55 8.98 -3.76 -6.39
CA LEU A 55 8.46 -2.49 -6.87
C LEU A 55 8.09 -1.54 -5.71
N LEU A 56 7.37 -2.05 -4.72
CA LEU A 56 6.95 -1.31 -3.54
C LEU A 56 8.15 -0.68 -2.82
N THR A 57 9.22 -1.46 -2.64
CA THR A 57 10.45 -0.99 -1.98
C THR A 57 11.12 0.11 -2.80
N LEU A 58 11.24 -0.07 -4.12
CA LEU A 58 11.80 0.93 -5.04
C LEU A 58 11.00 2.24 -5.01
N LEU A 59 9.67 2.16 -5.05
CA LEU A 59 8.78 3.32 -4.98
C LEU A 59 8.86 4.04 -3.63
N GLY A 60 8.99 3.29 -2.53
CA GLY A 60 9.22 3.87 -1.20
C GLY A 60 10.51 4.68 -1.14
N VAL A 61 11.61 4.15 -1.66
CA VAL A 61 12.89 4.88 -1.77
C VAL A 61 12.78 6.09 -2.69
N ALA A 62 12.01 5.99 -3.79
CA ALA A 62 11.77 7.09 -4.71
C ALA A 62 10.86 8.20 -4.16
N GLY A 63 10.26 8.01 -2.97
CA GLY A 63 9.37 9.00 -2.34
C GLY A 63 7.95 9.02 -2.92
N CYS A 64 7.43 7.84 -3.29
CA CYS A 64 6.03 7.67 -3.69
C CYS A 64 5.09 8.19 -2.60
N THR A 65 4.07 8.96 -3.00
CA THR A 65 3.22 9.70 -2.05
C THR A 65 2.25 8.78 -1.30
N TYR A 66 1.67 7.81 -2.00
CA TYR A 66 0.73 6.84 -1.45
C TYR A 66 0.70 5.57 -2.31
N ILE A 67 0.23 4.49 -1.70
CA ILE A 67 -0.07 3.21 -2.35
C ILE A 67 -1.48 2.75 -2.00
N MET A 68 -1.99 1.77 -2.72
CA MET A 68 -3.25 1.09 -2.38
C MET A 68 -3.06 0.04 -1.28
N GLY A 69 -4.13 -0.29 -0.58
CA GLY A 69 -4.13 -1.33 0.44
C GLY A 69 -5.39 -2.19 0.28
N VAL A 70 -5.20 -3.46 -0.07
CA VAL A 70 -6.27 -4.44 -0.27
C VAL A 70 -6.16 -5.53 0.81
N PRO A 71 -7.27 -5.97 1.44
CA PRO A 71 -7.22 -7.06 2.42
C PRO A 71 -6.58 -8.32 1.82
N GLY A 72 -5.44 -8.74 2.37
CA GLY A 72 -4.74 -9.93 1.88
C GLY A 72 -4.15 -9.81 0.48
N ALA A 73 -3.94 -8.59 -0.04
CA ALA A 73 -3.42 -8.33 -1.38
C ALA A 73 -4.31 -8.79 -2.56
N ASP A 74 -5.48 -9.37 -2.30
CA ASP A 74 -6.34 -9.97 -3.33
C ASP A 74 -7.65 -9.18 -3.50
N ASP A 75 -7.83 -8.54 -4.66
CA ASP A 75 -9.09 -7.91 -5.01
C ASP A 75 -9.96 -8.91 -5.79
N ILE A 76 -10.79 -9.65 -5.04
CA ILE A 76 -11.66 -10.68 -5.58
C ILE A 76 -12.72 -10.16 -6.57
N MET A 77 -13.01 -8.86 -6.55
CA MET A 77 -14.01 -8.25 -7.43
C MET A 77 -13.40 -7.88 -8.77
N LEU A 78 -12.18 -7.34 -8.74
CA LEU A 78 -11.46 -6.91 -9.93
C LEU A 78 -10.56 -7.99 -10.53
N GLY A 79 -10.26 -9.06 -9.78
CA GLY A 79 -9.51 -10.23 -10.27
C GLY A 79 -8.01 -9.99 -10.45
N TYR A 80 -7.41 -9.15 -9.61
CA TYR A 80 -5.99 -8.80 -9.64
C TYR A 80 -5.41 -8.72 -8.22
N GLN A 81 -4.09 -8.73 -8.12
CA GLN A 81 -3.35 -8.69 -6.88
C GLN A 81 -2.70 -7.31 -6.72
N SER A 82 -2.80 -6.72 -5.54
CA SER A 82 -2.27 -5.39 -5.18
C SER A 82 -1.51 -5.46 -3.84
N THR A 83 -1.04 -4.34 -3.31
CA THR A 83 -0.43 -4.30 -1.97
C THR A 83 -1.45 -4.46 -0.86
N SER A 84 -1.05 -5.13 0.22
CA SER A 84 -1.82 -5.37 1.42
C SER A 84 -1.69 -4.25 2.46
N PHE A 85 -2.55 -4.29 3.50
CA PHE A 85 -2.38 -3.41 4.66
C PHE A 85 -1.05 -3.63 5.41
N HIS A 86 -0.53 -4.86 5.37
CA HIS A 86 0.74 -5.21 6.03
C HIS A 86 1.92 -4.60 5.27
N ASP A 87 1.82 -4.48 3.95
CA ASP A 87 2.92 -4.00 3.11
C ASP A 87 3.19 -2.52 3.35
N ALA A 88 2.13 -1.74 3.58
CA ALA A 88 2.25 -0.35 4.02
C ALA A 88 2.94 -0.21 5.40
N LEU A 89 2.76 -1.19 6.29
CA LEU A 89 3.43 -1.22 7.60
C LEU A 89 4.89 -1.64 7.46
N TYR A 90 5.16 -2.68 6.66
CA TYR A 90 6.50 -3.13 6.28
C TYR A 90 7.33 -1.96 5.73
N LEU A 91 6.80 -1.28 4.70
CA LEU A 91 7.53 -0.22 4.03
C LEU A 91 7.85 0.94 4.98
N ARG A 92 6.88 1.33 5.81
CA ARG A 92 7.07 2.37 6.83
C ARG A 92 8.14 1.99 7.86
N GLN A 93 8.12 0.74 8.33
CA GLN A 93 9.08 0.27 9.33
C GLN A 93 10.50 0.22 8.76
N VAL A 94 10.66 -0.32 7.55
CA VAL A 94 11.99 -0.49 6.93
C VAL A 94 12.60 0.86 6.53
N LEU A 95 11.79 1.79 6.00
CA LEU A 95 12.26 3.10 5.53
C LEU A 95 12.15 4.21 6.59
N GLY A 96 11.66 3.91 7.80
CA GLY A 96 11.44 4.91 8.86
C GLY A 96 10.39 5.96 8.51
N LEU A 97 9.43 5.63 7.65
CA LEU A 97 8.36 6.53 7.22
C LEU A 97 7.21 6.55 8.21
N ARG A 98 6.41 7.61 8.17
CA ARG A 98 5.21 7.78 9.00
C ARG A 98 3.97 8.02 8.14
N PRO A 99 2.77 7.68 8.63
CA PRO A 99 1.53 8.15 8.02
C PRO A 99 1.46 9.69 8.02
N ALA A 100 0.46 10.26 7.33
CA ALA A 100 0.18 11.69 7.39
C ALA A 100 0.04 12.17 8.86
N PRO A 101 0.47 13.40 9.21
CA PRO A 101 0.49 13.87 10.59
C PRO A 101 -0.85 13.74 11.30
N GLU A 102 -1.93 14.18 10.64
CA GLU A 102 -3.28 14.15 11.18
C GLU A 102 -3.75 12.72 11.45
N PHE A 103 -3.37 11.79 10.57
CA PHE A 103 -3.70 10.38 10.72
C PHE A 103 -2.84 9.71 11.79
N THR A 104 -1.56 10.09 11.91
CA THR A 104 -0.68 9.63 12.99
C THR A 104 -1.25 10.03 14.34
N ASP A 105 -1.67 11.28 14.50
CA ASP A 105 -2.27 11.76 15.74
C ASP A 105 -3.56 11.01 16.08
N TRP A 106 -4.38 10.71 15.07
CA TRP A 106 -5.57 9.89 15.26
C TRP A 106 -5.19 8.46 15.69
N LEU A 107 -4.27 7.80 15.00
CA LEU A 107 -3.82 6.44 15.33
C LEU A 107 -3.25 6.32 16.74
N LEU A 108 -2.55 7.36 17.21
CA LEU A 108 -2.05 7.45 18.59
C LEU A 108 -3.19 7.59 19.60
N ARG A 109 -4.17 8.48 19.35
CA ARG A 109 -5.35 8.64 20.21
C ARG A 109 -6.19 7.37 20.30
N GLN A 110 -6.28 6.63 19.20
CA GLN A 110 -7.01 5.35 19.14
C GLN A 110 -6.24 4.17 19.76
N GLY A 111 -4.97 4.36 20.14
CA GLY A 111 -4.14 3.28 20.67
C GLY A 111 -3.76 2.23 19.63
N ILE A 112 -3.84 2.54 18.33
CA ILE A 112 -3.44 1.64 17.24
C ILE A 112 -1.93 1.68 17.04
N LEU A 113 -1.33 2.88 17.13
CA LEU A 113 0.12 3.06 17.10
C LEU A 113 0.67 3.41 18.49
N SER A 114 1.91 3.01 18.75
CA SER A 114 2.71 3.54 19.85
C SER A 114 3.29 4.91 19.49
N PRO A 115 3.72 5.74 20.47
CA PRO A 115 4.46 6.98 20.19
C PRO A 115 5.71 6.78 19.33
N GLN A 116 6.27 5.57 19.33
CA GLN A 116 7.41 5.16 18.51
C GLN A 116 7.02 4.83 17.06
N GLY A 117 5.73 4.88 16.70
CA GLY A 117 5.22 4.60 15.36
C GLY A 117 4.98 3.12 15.07
N GLN A 118 5.08 2.25 16.07
CA GLN A 118 4.88 0.81 15.91
C GLN A 118 3.42 0.42 16.14
N LEU A 119 2.92 -0.55 15.36
CA LEU A 119 1.58 -1.11 15.54
C LEU A 119 1.48 -1.79 16.91
N ARG A 120 0.40 -1.50 17.65
CA ARG A 120 0.09 -2.19 18.90
C ARG A 120 -0.61 -3.52 18.63
N PRO A 121 -0.43 -4.54 19.50
CA PRO A 121 -1.15 -5.80 19.38
C PRO A 121 -2.67 -5.60 19.35
N ALA A 122 -3.38 -6.38 18.53
CA ALA A 122 -4.83 -6.27 18.33
C ALA A 122 -5.65 -6.41 19.63
N VAL A 123 -5.12 -7.09 20.64
CA VAL A 123 -5.75 -7.22 21.97
C VAL A 123 -5.89 -5.86 22.67
N GLU A 124 -4.98 -4.92 22.42
CA GLU A 124 -5.07 -3.54 22.92
C GLU A 124 -6.02 -2.67 22.06
N ALA A 125 -6.07 -2.94 20.75
CA ALA A 125 -7.00 -2.28 19.83
C ALA A 125 -8.48 -2.65 20.09
N ALA A 126 -8.76 -3.70 20.88
CA ALA A 126 -10.09 -4.07 21.37
C ALA A 126 -10.85 -2.90 22.04
N ALA A 127 -10.14 -1.90 22.57
CA ALA A 127 -10.73 -0.71 23.17
C ALA A 127 -11.50 0.19 22.18
N LEU A 128 -11.10 0.22 20.89
CA LEU A 128 -11.83 0.94 19.84
C LEU A 128 -13.24 0.38 19.64
N TRP A 129 -13.35 -0.96 19.61
CA TRP A 129 -14.60 -1.66 19.37
C TRP A 129 -15.62 -1.41 20.48
N ARG A 130 -15.16 -1.11 21.71
CA ARG A 130 -16.03 -0.74 22.84
C ARG A 130 -16.64 0.66 22.70
N GLN A 131 -16.08 1.52 21.86
CA GLN A 131 -16.57 2.88 21.63
C GLN A 131 -17.50 2.98 20.40
N LEU A 132 -17.54 1.94 19.56
CA LEU A 132 -18.47 1.89 18.44
C LEU A 132 -19.91 1.68 18.97
N PRO A 133 -20.91 2.39 18.42
CA PRO A 133 -22.31 2.13 18.70
C PRO A 133 -22.62 0.63 18.54
N GLN A 134 -23.34 0.02 19.48
CA GLN A 134 -23.72 -1.40 19.39
C GLN A 134 -24.40 -1.77 18.06
N ALA A 135 -25.04 -0.79 17.39
CA ALA A 135 -25.67 -0.97 16.09
C ALA A 135 -24.68 -1.32 14.94
N LEU A 136 -23.38 -1.12 15.12
CA LEU A 136 -22.34 -1.42 14.12
C LEU A 136 -21.55 -2.71 14.44
N LEU A 137 -21.83 -3.38 15.57
CA LEU A 137 -21.13 -4.59 16.02
C LEU A 137 -21.88 -5.88 15.62
N LEU A 138 -22.44 -5.92 14.41
CA LEU A 138 -23.16 -7.09 13.87
C LEU A 138 -22.30 -8.36 13.86
#